data_AF-A0A8C5WA57-F1
#
_entry.id   AF-A0A8C5WA57-F1
#
_cell.length_a   1.000
_cell.length_b   1.000
_cell.length_c   1.000
_cell.angle_alpha   90.00
_cell.angle_beta   90.00
_cell.angle_gamma   90.00
#
_symmetry.space_group_name_H-M   'P 1'
#
loop_
_entity.id
_entity.type
_entity.pdbx_description
1 polymer ?
#
loop_
_entity_poly.entity_id
_entity_poly.type
_entity_poly.pdbx_seq_one_letter_code
_entity_poly.pdbx_strand_id
1 'polypeptide(L)'
;MDSLCCGVFAGNSRELSIRSCLPSLFQAEQTHRSILLGMLLGAGQSPQLDSALIRQAQAERRSQWSLRGGLEMLPQALETHLTSRGISVLKGHPVSGALEVSLGDSSLEADHVISAIPASVLSKLLPAEAAPLAVPSAITAVSSSACPGNDVGSWLQTLEASGCVLSQELFQHQAQKAAATQLGLTEPPSYCLVHPHKNCIPQYTLGHWQKLESARQFLAAQRLPLTLAGASHEGVAVNDCIESGRQAAVSALHR
;
A
#
# COMPACT_ATOMS: atom_id res chain seq x y z
N MET A 1 -1.74 16.03 -13.08
CA MET A 1 -1.93 14.61 -12.73
C MET A 1 -0.60 13.91 -12.48
N ASP A 2 0.44 14.15 -13.29
CA ASP A 2 1.74 13.50 -13.10
C ASP A 2 2.35 13.66 -11.69
N SER A 3 2.42 14.90 -11.17
CA SER A 3 2.90 15.16 -9.80
C SER A 3 2.03 14.52 -8.71
N LEU A 4 0.73 14.35 -8.94
CA LEU A 4 -0.18 13.66 -8.01
C LEU A 4 0.12 12.17 -7.98
N CYS A 5 0.31 11.55 -9.15
CA CYS A 5 0.69 10.14 -9.27
C CYS A 5 2.05 9.87 -8.63
N CYS A 6 3.04 10.74 -8.85
CA CYS A 6 4.33 10.66 -8.19
C CYS A 6 4.21 10.83 -6.67
N GLY A 7 3.38 11.76 -6.20
CA GLY A 7 3.21 12.01 -4.76
C GLY A 7 2.53 10.88 -3.99
N VAL A 8 1.55 10.20 -4.60
CA VAL A 8 0.75 9.15 -3.92
C VAL A 8 1.27 7.74 -4.21
N PHE A 9 1.59 7.47 -5.48
CA PHE A 9 1.96 6.14 -5.95
C PHE A 9 3.45 6.01 -6.28
N ALA A 10 4.21 7.12 -6.25
CA ALA A 10 5.60 7.19 -6.74
C ALA A 10 5.78 6.62 -8.16
N GLY A 11 4.73 6.68 -8.97
CA GLY A 11 4.64 5.99 -10.26
C GLY A 11 4.30 6.90 -11.44
N ASN A 12 4.54 6.36 -12.65
CA ASN A 12 4.33 7.04 -13.92
C ASN A 12 2.84 7.14 -14.26
N SER A 13 2.32 8.37 -14.40
CA SER A 13 0.91 8.62 -14.72
C SER A 13 0.45 8.02 -16.06
N ARG A 14 1.37 7.71 -16.99
CA ARG A 14 1.06 7.08 -18.28
C ARG A 14 0.79 5.59 -18.19
N GLU A 15 1.18 4.95 -17.09
CA GLU A 15 1.05 3.49 -16.89
C GLU A 15 -0.06 3.15 -15.89
N LEU A 16 -0.36 4.08 -14.98
CA LEU A 16 -1.35 3.92 -13.92
C LEU A 16 -2.79 3.96 -14.45
N SER A 17 -3.63 3.08 -13.89
CA SER A 17 -5.06 3.00 -14.17
C SER A 17 -5.83 4.04 -13.37
N ILE A 18 -6.47 4.99 -14.04
CA ILE A 18 -7.35 5.98 -13.38
C ILE A 18 -8.48 5.30 -12.59
N ARG A 19 -9.03 4.20 -13.12
CA ARG A 19 -10.09 3.42 -12.46
C ARG A 19 -9.66 2.86 -11.12
N SER A 20 -8.39 2.49 -10.98
CA SER A 20 -7.84 1.85 -9.78
C SER A 20 -7.20 2.85 -8.83
N CYS A 21 -6.48 3.84 -9.35
CA CYS A 21 -5.77 4.84 -8.55
C CYS A 21 -6.66 5.97 -8.05
N LEU A 22 -7.67 6.39 -8.83
CA LEU A 22 -8.57 7.49 -8.50
C LEU A 22 -10.04 7.11 -8.77
N PRO A 23 -10.59 6.12 -8.02
CA PRO A 23 -11.92 5.55 -8.31
C PRO A 23 -13.04 6.59 -8.32
N SER A 24 -13.01 7.58 -7.43
CA SER A 24 -14.02 8.63 -7.36
C SER A 24 -14.06 9.49 -8.62
N LEU A 25 -12.90 9.81 -9.22
CA LEU A 25 -12.85 10.59 -10.47
C LEU A 25 -13.38 9.77 -11.65
N PHE A 26 -12.96 8.50 -11.73
CA PHE A 26 -13.46 7.58 -12.74
C PHE A 26 -14.99 7.39 -12.63
N GLN A 27 -15.52 7.20 -11.43
CA GLN A 27 -16.95 7.07 -11.20
C GLN A 27 -17.72 8.36 -11.53
N ALA A 28 -17.19 9.52 -11.19
CA ALA A 28 -17.78 10.82 -11.52
C ALA A 28 -17.90 10.99 -13.04
N GLU A 29 -16.84 10.69 -13.79
CA GLU A 29 -16.86 10.71 -15.26
C GLU A 29 -17.87 9.69 -15.82
N GLN A 30 -17.81 8.43 -15.39
CA GLN A 30 -18.68 7.38 -15.93
C GLN A 30 -20.16 7.63 -15.65
N THR A 31 -20.49 8.19 -14.49
CA THR A 31 -21.89 8.41 -14.06
C THR A 31 -22.46 9.71 -14.62
N HIS A 32 -21.68 10.79 -14.59
CA HIS A 32 -22.16 12.13 -14.91
C HIS A 32 -21.63 12.69 -16.23
N ARG A 33 -20.77 11.94 -16.94
CA ARG A 33 -20.03 12.39 -18.15
C ARG A 33 -19.22 13.68 -17.93
N SER A 34 -18.99 14.05 -16.68
CA SER A 34 -18.28 15.24 -16.25
C SER A 34 -17.79 15.04 -14.82
N ILE A 35 -16.47 15.15 -14.64
CA ILE A 35 -15.84 15.00 -13.32
C ILE A 35 -16.32 16.09 -12.36
N LEU A 36 -16.34 17.35 -12.81
CA LEU A 36 -16.76 18.49 -11.99
C LEU A 36 -18.22 18.34 -11.56
N LEU A 37 -19.11 17.97 -12.48
CA LEU A 37 -20.51 17.75 -12.18
C LEU A 37 -20.67 16.60 -11.17
N GLY A 38 -19.94 15.49 -11.38
CA GLY A 38 -19.99 14.36 -10.46
C GLY A 38 -19.48 14.70 -9.06
N MET A 39 -18.41 15.50 -8.94
CA MET A 39 -17.92 15.95 -7.62
C MET A 39 -18.88 16.92 -6.92
N LEU A 40 -19.65 17.72 -7.66
CA LEU A 40 -20.67 18.63 -7.11
C LEU A 40 -21.94 17.87 -6.69
N LEU A 41 -22.34 16.86 -7.46
CA LEU A 41 -23.55 16.08 -7.22
C LEU A 41 -23.33 14.89 -6.28
N GLY A 42 -22.09 14.48 -6.06
CA GLY A 42 -21.76 13.23 -5.37
C GLY A 42 -20.48 13.30 -4.56
N ALA A 43 -20.64 13.31 -3.24
CA ALA A 43 -19.84 12.49 -2.35
C ALA A 43 -20.81 11.44 -1.79
N GLY A 44 -20.63 10.16 -2.13
CA GLY A 44 -21.48 9.10 -1.61
C GLY A 44 -21.56 9.16 -0.07
N GLN A 45 -22.73 8.83 0.48
CA GLN A 45 -22.90 8.73 1.94
C GLN A 45 -22.02 7.58 2.45
N SER A 46 -20.88 7.92 3.02
CA SER A 46 -20.10 6.97 3.83
C SER A 46 -20.86 6.79 5.14
N PRO A 47 -20.92 5.59 5.73
CA PRO A 47 -21.45 5.42 7.08
C PRO A 47 -20.73 6.39 8.01
N GLN A 48 -21.46 7.33 8.60
CA GLN A 48 -20.86 8.29 9.52
C GLN A 48 -20.55 7.57 10.82
N LEU A 49 -19.28 7.18 10.97
CA LEU A 49 -18.72 6.84 12.27
C LEU A 49 -18.69 8.11 13.12
N ASP A 50 -19.13 8.01 14.37
CA ASP A 50 -19.11 9.11 15.32
C ASP A 50 -18.16 8.80 16.47
N SER A 51 -17.27 9.74 16.77
CA SER A 51 -16.37 9.68 17.91
C SER A 51 -15.92 11.10 18.29
N ALA A 52 -15.43 11.27 19.52
CA ALA A 52 -14.90 12.55 19.97
C ALA A 52 -13.78 13.08 19.06
N LEU A 53 -12.92 12.19 18.55
CA LEU A 53 -11.83 12.55 17.64
C LEU A 53 -12.34 13.01 16.26
N ILE A 54 -13.37 12.35 15.73
CA ILE A 54 -13.98 12.74 14.45
C ILE A 54 -14.61 14.12 14.57
N ARG A 55 -15.38 14.36 15.64
CA ARG A 55 -16.00 15.67 15.91
C ARG A 55 -14.95 16.76 16.09
N GLN A 56 -13.88 16.48 16.82
CA GLN A 56 -12.77 17.42 17.00
C GLN A 56 -12.07 17.72 15.66
N ALA A 57 -11.77 16.71 14.86
CA ALA A 57 -11.12 16.88 13.55
C ALA A 57 -11.98 17.72 12.59
N GLN A 58 -13.30 17.55 12.61
CA GLN A 58 -14.24 18.37 11.84
C GLN A 58 -14.30 19.81 12.34
N ALA A 59 -14.43 20.01 13.66
CA ALA A 59 -14.49 21.34 14.28
C ALA A 59 -13.23 22.16 14.01
N GLU A 60 -12.06 21.51 14.07
CA GLU A 60 -10.76 22.14 13.82
C GLU A 60 -10.35 22.13 12.34
N ARG A 61 -11.17 21.57 11.44
CA ARG A 61 -10.88 21.42 10.00
C ARG A 61 -9.50 20.80 9.72
N ARG A 62 -9.15 19.74 10.46
CA ARG A 62 -7.86 19.06 10.30
C ARG A 62 -7.76 18.40 8.93
N SER A 63 -6.69 18.70 8.19
CA SER A 63 -6.38 18.04 6.91
C SER A 63 -5.60 16.75 7.08
N GLN A 64 -4.85 16.61 8.17
CA GLN A 64 -4.02 15.45 8.49
C GLN A 64 -3.78 15.35 10.00
N TRP A 65 -3.36 14.17 10.46
CA TRP A 65 -2.96 13.93 11.84
C TRP A 65 -1.83 12.91 11.89
N SER A 66 -1.10 12.90 13.01
CA SER A 66 -0.07 11.92 13.34
C SER A 66 -0.04 11.72 14.85
N LEU A 67 0.76 10.78 15.32
CA LEU A 67 0.97 10.50 16.72
C LEU A 67 2.26 11.18 17.20
N ARG A 68 2.27 11.69 18.44
CA ARG A 68 3.42 12.42 19.00
C ARG A 68 4.73 11.61 18.94
N GLY A 69 4.65 10.29 19.13
CA GLY A 69 5.79 9.37 19.04
C GLY A 69 6.05 8.81 17.64
N GLY A 70 5.42 9.36 16.60
CA GLY A 70 5.47 8.84 15.23
C GLY A 70 4.37 7.82 14.95
N LEU A 71 4.08 7.61 13.66
CA LEU A 71 3.00 6.71 13.21
C LEU A 71 3.22 5.23 13.59
N GLU A 72 4.46 4.82 13.88
CA GLU A 72 4.80 3.48 14.38
C GLU A 72 4.08 3.14 15.70
N MET A 73 3.66 4.16 16.47
CA MET A 73 2.87 3.96 17.68
C MET A 73 1.54 3.24 17.42
N LEU A 74 0.96 3.39 16.23
CA LEU A 74 -0.30 2.72 15.87
C LEU A 74 -0.13 1.19 15.77
N PRO A 75 0.77 0.64 14.95
CA PRO A 75 1.00 -0.81 14.91
C PRO A 75 1.54 -1.36 16.24
N GLN A 76 2.36 -0.62 16.98
CA GLN A 76 2.83 -1.07 18.31
C GLN A 76 1.68 -1.19 19.33
N ALA A 77 0.73 -0.25 19.33
CA ALA A 77 -0.47 -0.33 20.16
C ALA A 77 -1.38 -1.50 19.75
N LEU A 78 -1.50 -1.77 18.44
CA LEU A 78 -2.23 -2.92 17.93
C LEU A 78 -1.59 -4.24 18.38
N GLU A 79 -0.28 -4.40 18.24
CA GLU A 79 0.43 -5.60 18.73
C GLU A 79 0.21 -5.82 20.22
N THR A 80 0.35 -4.77 21.03
CA THR A 80 0.11 -4.82 22.49
C THR A 80 -1.32 -5.27 22.79
N HIS A 81 -2.31 -4.73 22.08
CA HIS A 81 -3.72 -5.11 22.25
C HIS A 81 -3.97 -6.56 21.86
N LEU A 82 -3.40 -7.04 20.75
CA LEU A 82 -3.52 -8.43 20.30
C LEU A 82 -2.92 -9.41 21.32
N THR A 83 -1.69 -9.14 21.80
CA THR A 83 -1.04 -9.98 22.81
C THR A 83 -1.81 -9.97 24.14
N SER A 84 -2.37 -8.84 24.55
CA SER A 84 -3.21 -8.76 25.76
C SER A 84 -4.49 -9.60 25.68
N ARG A 85 -4.94 -9.92 24.46
CA ARG A 85 -6.08 -10.82 24.20
C ARG A 85 -5.69 -12.28 23.99
N GLY A 86 -4.41 -12.63 24.18
CA GLY A 86 -3.90 -13.99 24.00
C GLY A 86 -3.70 -14.41 22.54
N ILE A 87 -3.62 -13.45 21.61
CA ILE A 87 -3.34 -13.75 20.20
C ILE A 87 -1.83 -13.97 20.02
N SER A 88 -1.47 -15.11 19.43
CA SER A 88 -0.07 -15.47 19.14
C SER A 88 0.48 -14.66 17.97
N VAL A 89 1.53 -13.88 18.22
CA VAL A 89 2.25 -13.10 17.20
C VAL A 89 3.64 -13.69 17.00
N LEU A 90 3.86 -14.35 15.86
CA LEU A 90 5.15 -14.96 15.52
C LEU A 90 5.96 -14.01 14.62
N LYS A 91 7.09 -13.51 15.14
CA LYS A 91 8.01 -12.62 14.41
C LYS A 91 9.27 -13.39 13.99
N GLY A 92 9.85 -13.05 12.85
CA GLY A 92 11.06 -13.71 12.33
C GLY A 92 10.83 -15.09 11.69
N HIS A 93 9.58 -15.45 11.41
CA HIS A 93 9.20 -16.73 10.80
C HIS A 93 8.58 -16.48 9.42
N PRO A 94 9.36 -16.49 8.32
CA PRO A 94 8.81 -16.32 6.98
C PRO A 94 7.96 -17.53 6.60
N VAL A 95 6.81 -17.26 5.97
CA VAL A 95 5.88 -18.29 5.49
C VAL A 95 6.37 -18.86 4.16
N SER A 96 6.37 -20.18 4.01
CA SER A 96 6.74 -20.89 2.78
C SER A 96 5.57 -21.53 2.03
N GLY A 97 4.36 -21.55 2.61
CA GLY A 97 3.13 -22.05 1.98
C GLY A 97 1.89 -21.28 2.43
N ALA A 98 0.95 -21.03 1.52
CA ALA A 98 -0.22 -20.17 1.77
C ALA A 98 -1.49 -20.91 2.26
N LEU A 99 -1.59 -22.23 2.06
CA LEU A 99 -2.76 -23.05 2.43
C LEU A 99 -2.45 -23.95 3.63
N GLU A 100 -1.23 -24.51 3.68
CA GLU A 100 -0.63 -25.07 4.88
C GLU A 100 0.49 -24.11 5.27
N VAL A 101 0.34 -23.42 6.42
CA VAL A 101 1.24 -22.35 6.81
C VAL A 101 2.52 -22.96 7.35
N SER A 102 3.45 -23.23 6.45
CA SER A 102 4.79 -23.74 6.78
C SER A 102 5.71 -22.59 7.20
N LEU A 103 6.26 -22.69 8.40
CA LEU A 103 7.18 -21.76 9.06
C LEU A 103 8.51 -22.48 9.29
N GLY A 104 9.36 -22.58 8.27
CA GLY A 104 10.62 -23.32 8.36
C GLY A 104 10.39 -24.79 8.74
N ASP A 105 10.80 -25.17 9.95
CA ASP A 105 10.69 -26.53 10.49
C ASP A 105 9.33 -26.81 11.20
N SER A 106 8.43 -25.83 11.27
CA SER A 106 7.11 -25.96 11.91
C SER A 106 5.98 -25.74 10.91
N SER A 107 4.87 -26.46 11.06
CA SER A 107 3.65 -26.23 10.28
C SER A 107 2.52 -25.79 11.20
N LEU A 108 1.69 -24.88 10.70
CA LEU A 108 0.45 -24.45 11.33
C LEU A 108 -0.72 -24.78 10.41
N GLU A 109 -1.69 -25.51 10.95
CA GLU A 109 -2.97 -25.73 10.29
C GLU A 109 -3.92 -24.58 10.60
N ALA A 110 -4.65 -24.12 9.58
CA ALA A 110 -5.64 -23.06 9.72
C ALA A 110 -6.87 -23.39 8.88
N ASP A 111 -8.06 -23.21 9.46
CA ASP A 111 -9.33 -23.37 8.74
C ASP A 111 -9.51 -22.29 7.67
N HIS A 112 -8.91 -21.11 7.89
CA HIS A 112 -8.95 -19.99 6.96
C HIS A 112 -7.71 -19.09 7.11
N VAL A 113 -7.19 -18.62 5.98
CA VAL A 113 -6.00 -17.77 5.90
C VAL A 113 -6.38 -16.38 5.38
N ILE A 114 -5.92 -15.34 6.07
CA ILE A 114 -5.97 -13.96 5.56
C ILE A 114 -4.55 -13.56 5.15
N SER A 115 -4.35 -13.37 3.85
CA SER A 115 -3.08 -12.91 3.30
C SER A 115 -3.05 -11.39 3.25
N ALA A 116 -2.24 -10.79 4.13
CA ALA A 116 -1.93 -9.36 4.14
C ALA A 116 -0.50 -9.05 3.66
N ILE A 117 0.17 -10.03 3.04
CA ILE A 117 1.51 -9.88 2.45
C ILE A 117 1.42 -9.30 1.03
N PRO A 118 2.51 -8.76 0.46
CA PRO A 118 2.50 -8.31 -0.92
C PRO A 118 2.08 -9.42 -1.88
N ALA A 119 1.26 -9.09 -2.88
CA ALA A 119 0.74 -10.08 -3.84
C ALA A 119 1.84 -10.83 -4.61
N SER A 120 2.98 -10.18 -4.86
CA SER A 120 4.16 -10.79 -5.50
C SER A 120 4.89 -11.80 -4.61
N VAL A 121 4.72 -11.70 -3.29
CA VAL A 121 5.20 -12.71 -2.34
C VAL A 121 4.20 -13.85 -2.28
N LEU A 122 2.91 -13.53 -2.13
CA LEU A 122 1.83 -14.54 -2.11
C LEU A 122 1.85 -15.43 -3.35
N SER A 123 2.06 -14.85 -4.54
CA SER A 123 2.13 -15.61 -5.79
C SER A 123 3.19 -16.72 -5.80
N LYS A 124 4.25 -16.59 -5.00
CA LYS A 124 5.31 -17.60 -4.89
C LYS A 124 4.98 -18.70 -3.88
N LEU A 125 4.06 -18.42 -2.95
CA LEU A 125 3.61 -19.34 -1.90
C LEU A 125 2.39 -20.16 -2.32
N LEU A 126 1.75 -19.77 -3.41
CA LEU A 126 0.59 -20.43 -3.96
C LEU A 126 1.00 -21.58 -4.89
N PRO A 127 0.23 -22.68 -4.91
CA PRO A 127 0.46 -23.76 -5.87
C PRO A 127 0.28 -23.24 -7.31
N ALA A 128 0.89 -23.92 -8.29
CA ALA A 128 0.86 -23.53 -9.71
C ALA A 128 -0.57 -23.34 -10.25
N GLU A 129 -1.52 -24.08 -9.68
CA GLU A 129 -2.95 -24.04 -9.99
C GLU A 129 -3.61 -22.70 -9.65
N ALA A 130 -3.04 -21.96 -8.69
CA ALA A 130 -3.52 -20.67 -8.20
C ALA A 130 -2.80 -19.47 -8.85
N ALA A 131 -2.18 -19.66 -10.02
CA ALA A 131 -1.54 -18.61 -10.80
C ALA A 131 -2.39 -17.34 -11.04
N PRO A 132 -3.75 -17.40 -11.21
CA PRO A 132 -4.56 -16.20 -11.36
C PRO A 132 -4.55 -15.24 -10.16
N LEU A 133 -4.11 -15.69 -8.99
CA LEU A 133 -3.98 -14.86 -7.78
C LEU A 133 -2.69 -14.02 -7.76
N ALA A 134 -1.79 -14.22 -8.74
CA ALA A 134 -0.58 -13.43 -8.86
C ALA A 134 -0.89 -12.05 -9.47
N VAL A 135 -0.86 -11.00 -8.63
CA VAL A 135 -0.97 -9.61 -9.09
C VAL A 135 0.42 -8.97 -9.06
N PRO A 136 1.11 -8.79 -10.21
CA PRO A 136 2.37 -8.06 -10.25
C PRO A 136 2.12 -6.57 -10.46
N SER A 137 2.69 -5.74 -9.58
CA SER A 137 3.80 -4.81 -9.84
C SER A 137 3.91 -3.87 -8.63
N ALA A 138 5.07 -3.80 -7.98
CA ALA A 138 5.38 -2.80 -6.96
C ALA A 138 6.70 -2.14 -7.31
N ILE A 139 6.87 -0.86 -6.99
CA ILE A 139 8.13 -0.16 -7.21
C ILE A 139 8.96 -0.09 -5.95
N THR A 140 10.27 0.03 -6.13
CA THR A 140 11.20 0.48 -5.10
C THR A 140 11.03 1.99 -4.92
N ALA A 141 10.83 2.43 -3.68
CA ALA A 141 10.92 3.83 -3.30
C ALA A 141 12.08 4.03 -2.32
N VAL A 142 12.59 5.25 -2.24
CA VAL A 142 13.64 5.62 -1.28
C VAL A 142 13.08 6.73 -0.41
N SER A 143 13.11 6.54 0.91
CA SER A 143 12.87 7.63 1.85
C SER A 143 14.23 8.24 2.24
N SER A 144 14.31 9.57 2.15
CA SER A 144 15.43 10.33 2.71
C SER A 144 14.89 11.55 3.44
N SER A 145 15.40 11.85 4.61
CA SER A 145 14.96 12.99 5.42
C SER A 145 15.43 14.35 4.89
N ALA A 146 15.97 14.39 3.66
CA ALA A 146 16.60 15.56 3.06
C ALA A 146 15.92 16.08 1.78
N CYS A 147 14.77 15.55 1.32
CA CYS A 147 14.20 15.98 0.04
C CYS A 147 12.68 15.86 -0.13
N PRO A 148 12.02 16.85 -0.76
CA PRO A 148 10.75 16.68 -1.46
C PRO A 148 10.95 16.49 -2.98
N GLY A 149 10.16 15.63 -3.62
CA GLY A 149 9.43 16.09 -4.81
C GLY A 149 9.84 15.69 -6.24
N ASN A 150 10.70 14.71 -6.51
CA ASN A 150 10.85 14.17 -7.88
C ASN A 150 10.26 12.76 -8.01
N ASP A 151 9.98 12.32 -9.26
CA ASP A 151 9.59 10.94 -9.61
C ASP A 151 10.75 9.97 -9.31
N VAL A 152 10.96 9.70 -8.02
CA VAL A 152 12.04 8.85 -7.53
C VAL A 152 11.87 7.43 -8.06
N GLY A 153 10.63 6.95 -8.24
CA GLY A 153 10.35 5.60 -8.72
C GLY A 153 10.85 5.35 -10.14
N SER A 154 10.46 6.19 -11.09
CA SER A 154 10.90 6.04 -12.50
C SER A 154 12.43 6.23 -12.66
N TRP A 155 13.00 7.19 -11.93
CA TRP A 155 14.43 7.43 -11.94
C TRP A 155 15.23 6.23 -11.40
N LEU A 156 14.78 5.61 -10.31
CA LEU A 156 15.39 4.40 -9.75
C LEU A 156 15.36 3.23 -10.73
N GLN A 157 14.22 2.98 -11.37
CA GLN A 157 14.10 1.91 -12.37
C GLN A 157 15.07 2.12 -13.54
N THR A 158 15.25 3.37 -13.98
CA THR A 158 16.21 3.71 -15.04
C THR A 158 17.65 3.43 -14.61
N LEU A 159 18.00 3.76 -13.36
CA LEU A 159 19.32 3.47 -12.81
C LEU A 159 19.57 1.97 -12.67
N GLU A 160 18.60 1.21 -12.15
CA GLU A 160 18.67 -0.25 -12.07
C GLU A 160 18.84 -0.87 -13.47
N ALA A 161 18.08 -0.41 -14.46
CA ALA A 161 18.17 -0.87 -15.84
C ALA A 161 19.52 -0.54 -16.50
N SER A 162 20.17 0.55 -16.08
CA SER A 162 21.52 0.92 -16.53
C SER A 162 22.65 0.14 -15.86
N GLY A 163 22.34 -0.76 -14.91
CA GLY A 163 23.34 -1.51 -14.14
C GLY A 163 24.04 -0.68 -13.06
N CYS A 164 23.47 0.47 -12.68
CA CYS A 164 24.04 1.34 -11.65
C CYS A 164 23.89 0.68 -10.26
N VAL A 165 24.95 0.71 -9.46
CA VAL A 165 24.90 0.24 -8.08
C VAL A 165 24.14 1.25 -7.23
N LEU A 166 22.98 0.85 -6.74
CA LEU A 166 22.14 1.63 -5.84
C LEU A 166 22.74 1.68 -4.42
N SER A 167 23.70 2.57 -4.19
CA SER A 167 24.33 2.79 -2.88
C SER A 167 23.58 3.85 -2.05
N GLN A 168 23.75 3.81 -0.72
CA GLN A 168 23.23 4.86 0.16
C GLN A 168 23.85 6.23 -0.17
N GLU A 169 25.13 6.26 -0.55
CA GLU A 169 25.83 7.48 -0.95
C GLU A 169 25.21 8.12 -2.19
N LEU A 170 24.80 7.32 -3.18
CA LEU A 170 24.12 7.81 -4.38
C LEU A 170 22.81 8.52 -4.01
N PHE A 171 22.02 7.91 -3.13
CA PHE A 171 20.74 8.49 -2.68
C PHE A 171 20.96 9.76 -1.86
N GLN A 172 21.93 9.76 -0.96
CA GLN A 172 22.30 10.93 -0.18
C GLN A 172 22.72 12.09 -1.10
N HIS A 173 23.63 11.82 -2.05
CA HIS A 173 24.11 12.83 -2.98
C HIS A 173 22.98 13.39 -3.85
N GLN A 174 22.11 12.52 -4.39
CA GLN A 174 20.98 12.96 -5.20
C GLN A 174 19.99 13.80 -4.39
N ALA A 175 19.72 13.42 -3.14
CA ALA A 175 18.87 14.20 -2.24
C ALA A 175 19.49 15.58 -1.97
N GLN A 176 20.76 15.65 -1.57
CA GLN A 176 21.43 16.93 -1.33
C GLN A 176 21.41 17.84 -2.57
N LYS A 177 21.66 17.28 -3.75
CA LYS A 177 21.60 18.03 -5.02
C LYS A 177 20.18 18.58 -5.28
N ALA A 178 19.14 17.78 -5.05
CA ALA A 178 17.77 18.22 -5.23
C ALA A 178 17.37 19.30 -4.21
N ALA A 179 17.74 19.15 -2.93
CA ALA A 179 17.52 20.16 -1.89
C ALA A 179 18.21 21.49 -2.22
N ALA A 180 19.46 21.45 -2.68
CA ALA A 180 20.19 22.64 -3.10
C ALA A 180 19.52 23.33 -4.29
N THR A 181 19.10 22.55 -5.30
CA THR A 181 18.52 23.10 -6.54
C THR A 181 17.10 23.63 -6.34
N GLN A 182 16.27 22.92 -5.57
CA GLN A 182 14.84 23.19 -5.45
C GLN A 182 14.49 24.08 -4.26
N LEU A 183 15.25 23.98 -3.17
CA LEU A 183 14.99 24.70 -1.92
C LEU A 183 16.10 25.72 -1.58
N GLY A 184 17.18 25.80 -2.36
CA GLY A 184 18.30 26.70 -2.11
C GLY A 184 19.16 26.30 -0.90
N LEU A 185 19.03 25.06 -0.41
CA LEU A 185 19.78 24.56 0.74
C LEU A 185 21.16 24.07 0.29
N THR A 186 22.13 24.98 0.24
CA THR A 186 23.49 24.69 -0.24
C THR A 186 24.43 24.18 0.85
N GLU A 187 24.06 24.33 2.12
CA GLU A 187 24.85 23.84 3.25
C GLU A 187 24.69 22.31 3.42
N PRO A 188 25.76 21.59 3.80
CA PRO A 188 25.66 20.16 4.05
C PRO A 188 24.76 19.87 5.27
N PRO A 189 23.90 18.84 5.22
CA PRO A 189 23.03 18.52 6.34
C PRO A 189 23.85 18.02 7.53
N SER A 190 23.51 18.48 8.74
CA SER A 190 24.15 18.00 9.98
C SER A 190 23.84 16.54 10.27
N TYR A 191 22.78 15.98 9.67
CA TYR A 191 22.38 14.58 9.80
C TYR A 191 21.63 14.11 8.55
N CYS A 192 21.88 12.87 8.13
CA CYS A 192 21.23 12.28 6.96
C CYS A 192 20.84 10.82 7.24
N LEU A 193 19.58 10.49 6.95
CA LEU A 193 19.06 9.11 6.97
C LEU A 193 18.63 8.71 5.58
N VAL A 194 19.07 7.52 5.16
CA VAL A 194 18.76 6.94 3.85
C VAL A 194 18.22 5.53 4.05
N HIS A 195 16.97 5.32 3.65
CA HIS A 195 16.31 4.02 3.73
C HIS A 195 15.73 3.63 2.36
N PRO A 196 16.38 2.70 1.63
CA PRO A 196 15.82 2.14 0.42
C PRO A 196 14.73 1.12 0.76
N HIS A 197 13.51 1.37 0.30
CA HIS A 197 12.35 0.50 0.47
C HIS A 197 12.03 -0.21 -0.85
N LYS A 198 12.50 -1.45 -0.98
CA LYS A 198 12.25 -2.26 -2.19
C LYS A 198 10.79 -2.68 -2.26
N ASN A 199 10.18 -2.55 -3.44
CA ASN A 199 8.83 -3.03 -3.74
C ASN A 199 7.75 -2.55 -2.74
N CYS A 200 7.83 -1.31 -2.26
CA CYS A 200 7.03 -0.82 -1.14
C CYS A 200 5.71 -0.15 -1.53
N ILE A 201 5.56 0.32 -2.77
CA ILE A 201 4.30 0.91 -3.27
C ILE A 201 3.81 0.10 -4.47
N PRO A 202 2.70 -0.66 -4.32
CA PRO A 202 2.04 -1.33 -5.42
C PRO A 202 1.61 -0.35 -6.52
N GLN A 203 1.81 -0.74 -7.77
CA GLN A 203 1.45 0.02 -8.96
C GLN A 203 0.21 -0.57 -9.59
N TYR A 204 -0.88 0.19 -9.58
CA TYR A 204 -2.14 -0.23 -10.18
C TYR A 204 -2.17 0.16 -11.65
N THR A 205 -1.51 -0.63 -12.48
CA THR A 205 -1.44 -0.40 -13.93
C THR A 205 -2.76 -0.74 -14.65
N LEU A 206 -2.83 -0.44 -15.95
CA LEU A 206 -3.96 -0.85 -16.79
C LEU A 206 -4.27 -2.35 -16.62
N GLY A 207 -5.54 -2.68 -16.48
CA GLY A 207 -6.01 -4.05 -16.24
C GLY A 207 -5.92 -4.52 -14.78
N HIS A 208 -5.44 -3.70 -13.82
CA HIS A 208 -5.40 -4.05 -12.39
C HIS A 208 -6.76 -4.55 -11.87
N TRP A 209 -7.86 -3.87 -12.23
CA TRP A 209 -9.20 -4.29 -11.83
C TRP A 209 -9.59 -5.68 -12.36
N GLN A 210 -9.13 -6.07 -13.57
CA GLN A 210 -9.38 -7.40 -14.14
C GLN A 210 -8.60 -8.46 -13.38
N LYS A 211 -7.36 -8.15 -12.98
CA LYS A 211 -6.54 -9.05 -12.15
C LYS A 211 -7.24 -9.34 -10.81
N LEU A 212 -7.75 -8.29 -10.14
CA LEU A 212 -8.50 -8.45 -8.89
C LEU A 212 -9.79 -9.26 -9.09
N GLU A 213 -10.53 -8.99 -10.15
CA GLU A 213 -11.76 -9.72 -10.47
C GLU A 213 -11.47 -11.20 -10.74
N SER A 214 -10.48 -11.51 -11.58
CA SER A 214 -10.03 -12.88 -11.84
C SER A 214 -9.60 -13.59 -10.56
N ALA A 215 -8.86 -12.90 -9.68
CA ALA A 215 -8.44 -13.47 -8.41
C ALA A 215 -9.65 -13.79 -7.51
N ARG A 216 -10.61 -12.87 -7.40
CA ARG A 216 -11.84 -13.03 -6.61
C ARG A 216 -12.69 -14.19 -7.13
N GLN A 217 -12.85 -14.28 -8.45
CA GLN A 217 -13.59 -15.37 -9.11
C GLN A 217 -12.90 -16.71 -8.90
N PHE A 218 -11.56 -16.76 -8.99
CA PHE A 218 -10.79 -17.98 -8.75
C PHE A 218 -10.94 -18.48 -7.31
N LEU A 219 -10.80 -17.58 -6.31
CA LEU A 219 -10.99 -17.92 -4.89
C LEU A 219 -12.39 -18.48 -4.63
N ALA A 220 -13.42 -17.87 -5.25
CA ALA A 220 -14.80 -18.32 -5.10
C ALA A 220 -15.06 -19.67 -5.80
N ALA A 221 -14.58 -19.84 -7.03
CA ALA A 221 -14.79 -21.05 -7.83
C ALA A 221 -14.11 -22.28 -7.19
N GLN A 222 -12.89 -22.10 -6.70
CA GLN A 222 -12.12 -23.16 -6.03
C GLN A 222 -12.48 -23.32 -4.54
N ARG A 223 -13.34 -22.45 -4.01
CA ARG A 223 -13.71 -22.40 -2.58
C ARG A 223 -12.50 -22.41 -1.65
N LEU A 224 -11.44 -21.70 -2.04
CA LEU A 224 -10.23 -21.64 -1.23
C LEU A 224 -10.52 -20.92 0.10
N PRO A 225 -10.04 -21.45 1.23
CA PRO A 225 -10.15 -20.80 2.54
C PRO A 225 -9.10 -19.69 2.67
N LEU A 226 -9.11 -18.76 1.72
CA LEU A 226 -8.13 -17.68 1.58
C LEU A 226 -8.85 -16.36 1.32
N THR A 227 -8.43 -15.31 2.02
CA THR A 227 -8.89 -13.92 1.80
C THR A 227 -7.69 -13.01 1.61
N LEU A 228 -7.80 -12.07 0.68
CA LEU A 228 -6.75 -11.13 0.33
C LEU A 228 -6.98 -9.78 1.01
N ALA A 229 -5.93 -9.19 1.55
CA ALA A 229 -5.97 -7.87 2.20
C ALA A 229 -4.70 -7.06 1.92
N GLY A 230 -4.76 -5.76 2.22
CA GLY A 230 -3.61 -4.86 2.19
C GLY A 230 -3.33 -4.21 0.83
N ALA A 231 -2.20 -3.48 0.77
CA ALA A 231 -1.93 -2.49 -0.26
C ALA A 231 -1.85 -3.02 -1.70
N SER A 232 -1.66 -4.32 -1.92
CA SER A 232 -1.59 -4.88 -3.27
C SER A 232 -2.95 -4.94 -3.99
N HIS A 233 -4.05 -4.67 -3.29
CA HIS A 233 -5.39 -4.94 -3.81
C HIS A 233 -6.19 -3.66 -4.04
N GLU A 234 -6.87 -3.14 -3.02
CA GLU A 234 -7.97 -2.17 -3.16
C GLU A 234 -7.61 -0.74 -2.70
N GLY A 235 -6.34 -0.46 -2.37
CA GLY A 235 -5.86 0.89 -2.03
C GLY A 235 -4.51 0.88 -1.33
N VAL A 236 -3.68 1.91 -1.58
CA VAL A 236 -2.31 1.99 -1.04
C VAL A 236 -2.23 2.81 0.26
N ALA A 237 -3.27 3.57 0.60
CA ALA A 237 -3.23 4.40 1.80
C ALA A 237 -3.36 3.56 3.07
N VAL A 238 -2.88 4.09 4.19
CA VAL A 238 -3.02 3.44 5.51
C VAL A 238 -4.50 3.20 5.85
N ASN A 239 -5.37 4.17 5.53
CA ASN A 239 -6.82 4.03 5.74
C ASN A 239 -7.40 2.87 4.93
N ASP A 240 -6.99 2.72 3.66
CA ASP A 240 -7.44 1.63 2.79
C ASP A 240 -6.95 0.28 3.32
N CYS A 241 -5.70 0.21 3.78
CA CYS A 241 -5.15 -1.01 4.38
C CYS A 241 -5.88 -1.42 5.66
N ILE A 242 -6.21 -0.46 6.53
CA ILE A 242 -6.99 -0.71 7.76
C ILE A 242 -8.38 -1.26 7.41
N GLU A 243 -9.07 -0.60 6.47
CA GLU A 243 -10.40 -1.01 6.04
C GLU A 243 -10.39 -2.37 5.34
N SER A 244 -9.41 -2.63 4.48
CA SER A 244 -9.19 -3.92 3.83
C SER A 244 -8.98 -5.05 4.86
N GLY A 245 -8.17 -4.81 5.90
CA GLY A 245 -7.99 -5.76 6.99
C GLY A 245 -9.28 -6.03 7.76
N ARG A 246 -10.06 -4.98 8.05
CA ARG A 246 -11.36 -5.09 8.71
C ARG A 246 -12.36 -5.91 7.88
N GLN A 247 -12.45 -5.63 6.58
CA GLN A 247 -13.34 -6.36 5.66
C GLN A 247 -12.94 -7.83 5.52
N ALA A 248 -11.64 -8.12 5.48
CA ALA A 248 -11.15 -9.50 5.44
C ALA A 248 -11.52 -10.27 6.71
N ALA A 249 -11.37 -9.65 7.89
CA ALA A 249 -11.78 -10.25 9.16
C ALA A 249 -13.29 -10.52 9.20
N VAL A 250 -14.12 -9.55 8.80
CA VAL A 250 -15.58 -9.71 8.73
C VAL A 250 -15.96 -10.85 7.77
N SER A 251 -15.31 -10.94 6.61
CA SER A 251 -15.58 -12.00 5.63
C SER A 251 -15.21 -13.39 6.14
N ALA A 252 -14.13 -13.49 6.93
CA ALA A 252 -13.70 -14.75 7.53
C ALA A 252 -14.61 -15.19 8.70
N LEU A 253 -15.15 -14.24 9.47
CA LEU A 253 -16.06 -14.53 10.60
C LEU A 253 -17.46 -14.98 10.18
N HIS A 254 -17.88 -14.69 8.95
CA HIS A 254 -19.21 -15.01 8.42
C HIS A 254 -19.24 -16.26 7.50
N ARG A 255 -18.12 -16.99 7.40
CA ARG A 255 -18.05 -18.28 6.70
C ARG A 255 -18.35 -19.42 7.66
#